data_AF-A0A8C9TPM4-F1
#
_entry.id   AF-A0A8C9TPM4-F1
#
_cell.length_a   1.000
_cell.length_b   1.000
_cell.length_c   1.000
_cell.angle_alpha   90.00
_cell.angle_beta   90.00
_cell.angle_gamma   90.00
#
_symmetry.space_group_name_H-M   'P 1'
#
loop_
_entity.id
_entity.type
_entity.pdbx_description
1 polymer ?
#
loop_
_entity_poly.entity_id
_entity_poly.type
_entity_poly.pdbx_seq_one_letter_code
_entity_poly.pdbx_strand_id
1 'polypeptide(L)'
;MSQKFERRGIHVDQSELLCKKGCGYYGNTSWQGLCSKCWREEYQRARQKQIQEDWALAEKLQREEEAAYASSQGAQSQPQPSLAPFSKFEEKKTNEKTRKVTTVKKFFSPSSRTASKKENHEGKTPSPSVSRQSSTETDRVSRDFVEFLKNLQKPGREIHKQCRAFIESMANKKDLGADELSECVQDFYQNMSDRLLTHFKGSTDRVERVMDQVEKYIMTRLYKNVFCPETTDDEKKDLATQNRIRALHWVTIQMLCVPVDEEIPEVSDSVVKAITDIIEMDSKRVPRDKLACITRCSKHIFNAIRVTKNEPASADDFLPALIYIVLKANPPRLQSNIQYITRFCNPSRLMSGEDGYYFTNLCCAVAFIEKLDAQSLNLSPEDFERYMSGQMSPCRPEPEAWPSAGPGISPALREARRSLDLLASLEARQERVLEGARTLESDLIDWQESVEREVREILGRFPLEVRPPASAIDSDNVENDRLPPPLQPQVFAG
;
A
#
# COMPACT_ATOMS: atom_id res chain seq x y z
N MET A 1 -58.34 -26.93 10.77
CA MET A 1 -58.75 -25.76 9.97
C MET A 1 -57.78 -24.62 10.26
N SER A 2 -57.30 -23.96 9.20
CA SER A 2 -56.12 -23.09 9.14
C SER A 2 -56.05 -21.95 10.16
N GLN A 3 -54.90 -21.80 10.82
CA GLN A 3 -54.47 -20.52 11.38
C GLN A 3 -53.69 -19.74 10.30
N LYS A 4 -54.21 -18.58 9.92
CA LYS A 4 -53.60 -17.65 8.97
C LYS A 4 -52.45 -16.90 9.67
N PHE A 5 -51.27 -16.89 9.04
CA PHE A 5 -50.17 -16.01 9.39
C PHE A 5 -50.50 -14.56 8.99
N GLU A 6 -50.56 -13.65 9.96
CA GLU A 6 -50.55 -12.20 9.71
C GLU A 6 -49.12 -11.75 9.40
N ARG A 7 -48.90 -11.23 8.18
CA ARG A 7 -47.66 -10.56 7.81
C ARG A 7 -47.65 -9.17 8.43
N ARG A 8 -46.71 -8.89 9.33
CA ARG A 8 -46.39 -7.52 9.76
C ARG A 8 -45.71 -6.79 8.59
N GLY A 9 -46.48 -6.04 7.82
CA GLY A 9 -45.96 -5.12 6.82
C GLY A 9 -45.50 -3.82 7.47
N ILE A 10 -44.33 -3.30 7.05
CA ILE A 10 -43.88 -1.96 7.42
C ILE A 10 -44.82 -0.96 6.73
N HIS A 11 -45.59 -0.20 7.51
CA HIS A 11 -46.43 0.87 7.01
C HIS A 11 -45.58 2.15 6.94
N VAL A 12 -45.24 2.59 5.73
CA VAL A 12 -44.61 3.89 5.48
C VAL A 12 -45.66 4.76 4.79
N ASP A 13 -45.97 5.91 5.40
CA ASP A 13 -46.94 6.84 4.84
C ASP A 13 -46.36 7.50 3.57
N GLN A 14 -47.17 7.60 2.51
CA GLN A 14 -46.70 8.09 1.21
C GLN A 14 -46.19 9.53 1.28
N SER A 15 -46.64 10.32 2.27
CA SER A 15 -46.15 11.68 2.50
C SER A 15 -44.71 11.73 3.03
N GLU A 16 -44.23 10.69 3.71
CA GLU A 16 -42.86 10.61 4.23
C GLU A 16 -41.80 10.33 3.16
N LEU A 17 -42.23 9.80 2.00
CA LEU A 17 -41.36 9.50 0.86
C LEU A 17 -41.21 10.69 -0.11
N LEU A 18 -42.04 11.73 0.04
CA LEU A 18 -42.03 12.87 -0.86
C LEU A 18 -40.91 13.86 -0.49
N CYS A 19 -40.39 14.53 -1.51
CA CYS A 19 -39.38 15.57 -1.38
C CYS A 19 -39.87 16.64 -0.40
N LYS A 20 -39.03 16.99 0.58
CA LYS A 20 -39.31 18.01 1.61
C LYS A 20 -39.68 19.39 1.05
N LYS A 21 -39.32 19.70 -0.20
CA LYS A 21 -39.72 20.94 -0.89
C LYS A 21 -41.12 20.89 -1.50
N GLY A 22 -41.86 19.79 -1.33
CA GLY A 22 -43.23 19.65 -1.84
C GLY A 22 -43.33 19.65 -3.37
N CYS A 23 -42.26 19.31 -4.09
CA CYS A 23 -42.23 19.38 -5.55
C CYS A 23 -42.91 18.19 -6.25
N GLY A 24 -43.54 17.28 -5.51
CA GLY A 24 -44.26 16.11 -6.03
C GLY A 24 -43.38 14.92 -6.45
N TYR A 25 -42.06 15.01 -6.27
CA TYR A 25 -41.11 13.92 -6.53
C TYR A 25 -40.66 13.26 -5.23
N TYR A 26 -40.19 12.01 -5.29
CA TYR A 26 -39.68 11.30 -4.13
C TYR A 26 -38.31 11.83 -3.67
N GLY A 27 -38.16 12.00 -2.36
CA GLY A 27 -36.90 12.32 -1.70
C GLY A 27 -36.26 11.07 -1.11
N ASN A 28 -34.97 11.14 -0.78
CA ASN A 28 -34.30 10.08 -0.03
C ASN A 28 -33.47 10.67 1.11
N THR A 29 -33.14 9.84 2.09
CA THR A 29 -32.36 10.23 3.28
C THR A 29 -30.94 10.68 2.92
N SER A 30 -30.32 10.09 1.89
CA SER A 30 -29.00 10.48 1.38
C SER A 30 -28.94 11.93 0.86
N TRP A 31 -30.06 12.47 0.39
CA TRP A 31 -30.23 13.86 -0.04
C TRP A 31 -31.07 14.67 0.94
N GLN A 32 -31.00 14.34 2.23
CA GLN A 32 -31.69 15.03 3.33
C GLN A 32 -33.22 15.10 3.17
N GLY A 33 -33.82 14.18 2.41
CA GLY A 33 -35.24 14.15 2.08
C GLY A 33 -35.62 14.97 0.85
N LEU A 34 -34.65 15.39 0.03
CA LEU A 34 -34.88 16.11 -1.22
C LEU A 34 -34.81 15.17 -2.42
N CYS A 35 -35.54 15.51 -3.49
CA CYS A 35 -35.37 14.83 -4.77
C CYS A 35 -34.07 15.30 -5.46
N SER A 36 -33.62 14.54 -6.46
CA SER A 36 -32.38 14.81 -7.20
C SER A 36 -32.28 16.23 -7.77
N LYS A 37 -33.42 16.78 -8.24
CA LYS A 37 -33.49 18.14 -8.80
C LYS A 37 -33.34 19.20 -7.70
N CYS A 38 -34.14 19.09 -6.64
CA CYS A 38 -34.12 20.03 -5.52
C CYS A 38 -32.80 20.00 -4.75
N TRP A 39 -32.17 18.82 -4.65
CA TRP A 39 -30.84 18.64 -4.08
C TRP A 39 -29.78 19.36 -4.90
N ARG A 40 -29.78 19.18 -6.23
CA ARG A 40 -28.81 19.82 -7.13
C ARG A 40 -28.88 21.35 -7.06
N GLU A 41 -30.09 21.90 -7.05
CA GLU A 41 -30.31 23.36 -6.95
C GLU A 41 -29.81 23.91 -5.61
N GLU A 42 -30.06 23.20 -4.51
CA GLU A 42 -29.65 23.64 -3.18
C GLU A 42 -28.14 23.50 -2.96
N TYR A 43 -27.57 22.40 -3.43
CA TYR A 43 -26.13 22.16 -3.44
C TYR A 43 -25.38 23.21 -4.26
N GLN A 44 -25.91 23.59 -5.44
CA GLN A 44 -25.32 24.66 -6.26
C GLN A 44 -25.38 26.02 -5.56
N ARG A 45 -26.50 26.36 -4.88
CA ARG A 45 -26.59 27.60 -4.10
C ARG A 45 -25.64 27.61 -2.91
N ALA A 46 -25.55 26.51 -2.16
CA ALA A 46 -24.63 26.40 -1.03
C ALA A 46 -23.17 26.56 -1.49
N ARG A 47 -22.81 25.92 -2.61
CA ARG A 47 -21.47 26.05 -3.21
C ARG A 47 -21.17 27.47 -3.69
N GLN A 48 -22.12 28.15 -4.33
CA GLN A 48 -21.94 29.56 -4.74
C GLN A 48 -21.78 30.49 -3.54
N LYS A 49 -22.53 30.27 -2.46
CA LYS A 49 -22.40 31.04 -1.22
C LYS A 49 -21.04 30.85 -0.58
N GLN A 50 -20.56 29.60 -0.52
CA GLN A 50 -19.22 29.29 0.00
C GLN A 50 -18.11 29.98 -0.81
N ILE A 51 -18.20 29.96 -2.14
CA ILE A 51 -17.24 30.67 -3.01
C ILE A 51 -17.24 32.18 -2.74
N GLN A 52 -18.40 32.79 -2.50
CA GLN A 52 -18.49 34.21 -2.17
C GLN A 52 -17.89 34.53 -0.79
N GLU A 53 -18.13 33.66 0.20
CA GLU A 53 -17.56 33.80 1.55
C GLU A 53 -16.03 33.65 1.51
N ASP A 54 -15.50 32.69 0.76
CA ASP A 54 -14.06 32.47 0.57
C ASP A 54 -13.40 33.66 -0.16
N TRP A 55 -14.06 34.23 -1.18
CA TRP A 55 -13.57 35.43 -1.88
C TRP A 55 -13.52 36.65 -0.95
N ALA A 56 -14.56 36.85 -0.13
CA ALA A 56 -14.60 37.95 0.83
C ALA A 56 -13.52 37.80 1.93
N LEU A 57 -13.24 36.57 2.34
CA LEU A 57 -12.17 36.28 3.29
C LEU A 57 -10.78 36.58 2.69
N ALA A 58 -10.55 36.17 1.44
CA ALA A 58 -9.32 36.47 0.72
C ALA A 58 -9.08 37.99 0.58
N GLU A 59 -10.12 38.75 0.22
CA GLU A 59 -10.03 40.21 0.11
C GLU A 59 -9.71 40.86 1.47
N LYS A 60 -10.26 40.32 2.56
CA LYS A 60 -9.97 40.80 3.91
C LYS A 60 -8.52 40.53 4.32
N LEU A 61 -8.02 39.32 4.08
CA LEU A 61 -6.64 38.94 4.38
C LEU A 61 -5.65 39.80 3.58
N GLN A 62 -5.95 40.08 2.31
CA GLN A 62 -5.11 40.93 1.47
C GLN A 62 -5.07 42.38 1.99
N ARG A 63 -6.19 42.93 2.47
CA ARG A 63 -6.17 44.26 3.12
C ARG A 63 -5.41 44.26 4.45
N GLU A 64 -5.47 43.19 5.22
CA GLU A 64 -4.71 43.06 6.47
C GLU A 64 -3.20 42.97 6.18
N GLU A 65 -2.80 42.27 5.13
CA GLU A 65 -1.41 42.18 4.67
C GLU A 65 -0.89 43.54 4.15
N GLU A 66 -1.69 44.24 3.34
CA GLU A 66 -1.37 45.60 2.87
C GLU A 66 -1.28 46.60 4.03
N ALA A 67 -2.16 46.49 5.04
CA ALA A 67 -2.11 47.34 6.24
C ALA A 67 -0.91 47.03 7.13
N ALA A 68 -0.53 45.75 7.28
CA ALA A 68 0.68 45.35 7.99
C ALA A 68 1.94 45.85 7.28
N TYR A 69 1.96 45.79 5.94
CA TYR A 69 3.04 46.32 5.11
C TYR A 69 3.13 47.85 5.23
N ALA A 70 2.00 48.56 5.21
CA ALA A 70 1.97 50.02 5.40
C ALA A 70 2.37 50.44 6.83
N SER A 71 1.99 49.66 7.86
CA SER A 71 2.38 49.91 9.26
C SER A 71 3.90 49.76 9.47
N SER A 72 4.54 48.86 8.73
CA SER A 72 6.01 48.68 8.77
C SER A 72 6.79 49.87 8.18
N GLN A 73 6.18 50.68 7.32
CA GLN A 73 6.81 51.88 6.72
C GLN A 73 6.49 53.18 7.47
N GLY A 74 5.53 53.18 8.41
CA GLY A 74 5.08 54.37 9.14
C GLY A 74 5.87 54.73 10.40
N ALA A 75 6.85 53.92 10.82
CA ALA A 75 7.60 54.12 12.06
C ALA A 75 8.98 54.76 11.82
N GLN A 76 9.04 55.96 11.21
CA GLN A 76 10.26 56.77 11.20
C GLN A 76 9.98 58.28 11.03
N SER A 77 9.51 58.95 12.09
CA SER A 77 9.71 60.41 12.27
C SER A 77 9.28 60.91 13.66
N GLN A 78 10.23 61.15 14.57
CA GLN A 78 10.35 62.31 15.50
C GLN A 78 11.55 62.12 16.48
N PRO A 79 12.11 63.20 17.09
CA PRO A 79 13.55 63.45 17.14
C PRO A 79 14.32 62.93 18.38
N GLN A 80 15.64 62.80 18.15
CA GLN A 80 16.76 62.31 18.97
C GLN A 80 17.15 63.21 20.18
N PRO A 81 17.91 62.71 21.19
CA PRO A 81 19.38 62.62 21.04
C PRO A 81 20.03 61.37 21.66
N SER A 82 20.77 60.62 20.85
CA SER A 82 22.22 60.41 21.01
C SER A 82 22.73 59.27 20.10
N LEU A 83 23.83 59.59 19.42
CA LEU A 83 24.77 58.78 18.63
C LEU A 83 24.36 58.45 17.18
N ALA A 84 25.04 59.13 16.27
CA ALA A 84 24.64 59.37 14.88
C ALA A 84 25.17 58.33 13.86
N PRO A 85 24.52 58.25 12.67
CA PRO A 85 24.70 57.22 11.66
C PRO A 85 25.33 57.74 10.35
N PHE A 86 25.85 56.83 9.52
CA PHE A 86 26.25 57.13 8.14
C PHE A 86 25.43 56.25 7.18
N SER A 87 24.38 56.83 6.60
CA SER A 87 23.90 56.44 5.28
C SER A 87 24.37 57.52 4.31
N LYS A 88 25.06 57.12 3.25
CA LYS A 88 24.98 57.82 1.98
C LYS A 88 25.34 56.85 0.85
N PHE A 89 24.40 56.78 -0.07
CA PHE A 89 24.61 56.69 -1.52
C PHE A 89 24.26 55.35 -2.18
N GLU A 90 22.97 55.22 -2.49
CA GLU A 90 22.51 54.50 -3.66
C GLU A 90 22.76 55.29 -4.97
N GLU A 91 22.82 54.50 -6.04
CA GLU A 91 22.64 54.85 -7.46
C GLU A 91 23.83 55.29 -8.34
N LYS A 92 24.37 54.25 -8.99
CA LYS A 92 24.30 53.96 -10.44
C LYS A 92 24.88 54.95 -11.48
N LYS A 93 25.58 54.30 -12.43
CA LYS A 93 25.98 54.69 -13.81
C LYS A 93 27.18 55.64 -13.86
N THR A 94 28.34 55.24 -14.40
CA THR A 94 28.56 55.13 -15.85
C THR A 94 30.02 54.70 -16.12
N ASN A 95 30.17 53.96 -17.22
CA ASN A 95 31.28 53.86 -18.16
C ASN A 95 32.70 54.40 -17.83
N GLU A 96 33.66 53.60 -18.31
CA GLU A 96 34.87 54.03 -19.03
C GLU A 96 36.22 54.16 -18.29
N LYS A 97 37.07 53.15 -18.58
CA LYS A 97 38.52 53.17 -18.80
C LYS A 97 39.30 54.39 -18.29
N THR A 98 40.33 54.15 -17.47
CA THR A 98 41.75 54.36 -17.86
C THR A 98 42.77 53.92 -16.79
N ARG A 99 43.80 53.21 -17.28
CA ARG A 99 45.24 53.27 -16.90
C ARG A 99 45.65 52.84 -15.47
N LYS A 100 46.32 51.67 -15.35
CA LYS A 100 47.80 51.49 -15.19
C LYS A 100 48.33 52.23 -13.95
N VAL A 101 48.90 51.58 -12.93
CA VAL A 101 50.31 51.15 -12.91
C VAL A 101 50.65 50.47 -11.55
N THR A 102 51.46 49.40 -11.62
CA THR A 102 52.45 48.79 -10.68
C THR A 102 52.26 48.98 -9.16
N THR A 103 52.36 47.97 -8.29
CA THR A 103 53.51 47.11 -7.88
C THR A 103 52.94 46.42 -6.61
N VAL A 104 53.13 45.17 -6.21
CA VAL A 104 54.35 44.41 -5.94
C VAL A 104 53.98 42.91 -5.87
N LYS A 105 54.93 42.13 -6.36
CA LYS A 105 55.12 40.68 -6.40
C LYS A 105 54.90 39.87 -5.09
N LYS A 106 54.47 38.61 -5.33
CA LYS A 106 54.85 37.32 -4.68
C LYS A 106 54.27 37.07 -3.28
N PHE A 107 53.75 35.90 -2.91
CA PHE A 107 54.06 34.49 -3.24
C PHE A 107 52.70 33.72 -3.25
N PHE A 108 52.36 32.75 -4.11
CA PHE A 108 53.02 31.51 -4.50
C PHE A 108 52.43 31.02 -5.85
N SER A 109 53.28 30.51 -6.74
CA SER A 109 52.89 29.61 -7.83
C SER A 109 54.12 28.81 -8.32
N PRO A 110 53.93 27.70 -9.05
CA PRO A 110 54.68 26.45 -8.84
C PRO A 110 55.76 26.13 -9.89
N SER A 111 56.55 25.08 -9.56
CA SER A 111 57.22 24.09 -10.43
C SER A 111 58.52 24.45 -11.18
N SER A 112 59.60 23.68 -10.96
CA SER A 112 60.19 22.73 -11.94
C SER A 112 61.61 22.17 -11.60
N ARG A 113 61.72 20.83 -11.73
CA ARG A 113 62.81 19.91 -12.19
C ARG A 113 64.31 20.09 -11.80
N THR A 114 64.92 18.98 -11.32
CA THR A 114 66.09 18.24 -11.88
C THR A 114 66.17 16.83 -11.24
N ALA A 115 66.05 15.73 -12.01
CA ALA A 115 67.07 14.69 -12.37
C ALA A 115 67.75 13.98 -11.16
N SER A 116 67.96 12.65 -11.00
CA SER A 116 67.65 11.38 -11.68
C SER A 116 68.17 10.24 -10.76
N LYS A 117 67.40 9.17 -10.43
CA LYS A 117 67.96 7.80 -10.23
C LYS A 117 66.86 6.71 -10.16
N LYS A 118 67.15 5.59 -10.82
CA LYS A 118 66.41 4.32 -10.93
C LYS A 118 65.99 3.75 -9.56
N GLU A 119 64.75 3.25 -9.48
CA GLU A 119 64.45 1.87 -9.04
C GLU A 119 62.96 1.50 -9.27
N ASN A 120 62.67 0.23 -9.06
CA ASN A 120 61.70 -0.62 -9.73
C ASN A 120 60.34 -0.73 -8.99
N HIS A 121 59.34 -1.32 -9.67
CA HIS A 121 58.06 -1.89 -9.17
C HIS A 121 56.76 -1.05 -9.05
N GLU A 122 55.78 -1.60 -9.78
CA GLU A 122 54.35 -1.77 -9.49
C GLU A 122 53.33 -0.65 -9.73
N GLY A 123 52.34 -1.03 -10.57
CA GLY A 123 51.32 -0.17 -11.15
C GLY A 123 50.36 0.39 -10.11
N LYS A 124 50.12 1.70 -10.23
CA LYS A 124 48.99 2.39 -9.63
C LYS A 124 48.24 3.17 -10.71
N THR A 125 46.98 2.80 -10.82
CA THR A 125 45.86 3.40 -11.54
C THR A 125 45.80 4.93 -11.45
N PRO A 126 45.39 5.65 -12.52
CA PRO A 126 45.13 7.08 -12.42
C PRO A 126 43.79 7.33 -11.71
N SER A 127 43.84 7.99 -10.55
CA SER A 127 42.67 8.56 -9.89
C SER A 127 42.04 9.66 -10.76
N PRO A 128 40.72 9.65 -11.03
CA PRO A 128 40.08 10.72 -11.76
C PRO A 128 39.78 11.88 -10.80
N SER A 129 40.14 13.08 -11.23
CA SER A 129 39.62 14.34 -10.71
C SER A 129 38.09 14.32 -10.71
N VAL A 130 37.49 14.68 -9.57
CA VAL A 130 36.03 14.81 -9.38
C VAL A 130 35.52 16.02 -10.18
N SER A 131 35.40 15.87 -11.49
CA SER A 131 34.49 16.66 -12.31
C SER A 131 33.19 15.87 -12.42
N ARG A 132 32.18 16.25 -11.63
CA ARG A 132 30.75 15.90 -11.75
C ARG A 132 30.46 14.80 -12.80
N GLN A 133 30.77 13.54 -12.50
CA GLN A 133 30.53 12.45 -13.43
C GLN A 133 29.02 12.21 -13.50
N SER A 134 28.43 12.37 -14.68
CA SER A 134 27.08 11.91 -14.98
C SER A 134 26.98 10.41 -14.64
N SER A 135 25.84 9.97 -14.11
CA SER A 135 25.69 8.54 -13.80
C SER A 135 25.82 7.73 -15.10
N THR A 136 26.39 6.52 -15.03
CA THR A 136 26.54 5.61 -16.19
C THR A 136 25.21 5.38 -16.92
N GLU A 137 24.11 5.36 -16.17
CA GLU A 137 22.74 5.32 -16.67
C GLU A 137 22.34 6.58 -17.44
N THR A 138 22.66 7.77 -16.92
CA THR A 138 22.42 9.05 -17.62
C THR A 138 23.16 9.11 -18.96
N ASP A 139 24.39 8.59 -19.01
CA ASP A 139 25.16 8.54 -20.25
C ASP A 139 24.57 7.56 -21.25
N ARG A 140 24.10 6.40 -20.78
CA ARG A 140 23.39 5.42 -21.61
C ARG A 140 22.13 6.03 -22.22
N VAL A 141 21.26 6.62 -21.40
CA VAL A 141 20.03 7.28 -21.87
C VAL A 141 20.34 8.40 -22.86
N SER A 142 21.44 9.14 -22.65
CA SER A 142 21.86 10.19 -23.59
C SER A 142 22.29 9.62 -24.94
N ARG A 143 23.00 8.48 -24.98
CA ARG A 143 23.37 7.81 -26.23
C ARG A 143 22.13 7.29 -26.96
N ASP A 144 21.27 6.56 -26.25
CA ASP A 144 20.05 5.98 -26.80
C ASP A 144 19.13 7.08 -27.37
N PHE A 145 19.01 8.22 -26.67
CA PHE A 145 18.23 9.37 -27.11
C PHE A 145 18.81 10.01 -28.38
N VAL A 146 20.12 10.23 -28.43
CA VAL A 146 20.77 10.78 -29.63
C VAL A 146 20.62 9.82 -30.81
N GLU A 147 20.75 8.52 -30.59
CA GLU A 147 20.55 7.49 -31.62
C GLU A 147 19.11 7.48 -32.15
N PHE A 148 18.12 7.52 -31.26
CA PHE A 148 16.71 7.63 -31.65
C PHE A 148 16.46 8.88 -32.50
N LEU A 149 17.00 10.03 -32.09
CA LEU A 149 16.79 11.29 -32.81
C LEU A 149 17.52 11.37 -34.16
N LYS A 150 18.56 10.56 -34.41
CA LYS A 150 19.18 10.46 -35.75
C LYS A 150 18.17 10.01 -36.79
N ASN A 151 17.22 9.14 -36.43
CA ASN A 151 16.18 8.65 -37.33
C ASN A 151 15.21 9.77 -37.76
N LEU A 152 15.12 10.85 -36.97
CA LEU A 152 14.30 12.02 -37.27
C LEU A 152 15.05 13.12 -38.03
N GLN A 153 16.36 13.01 -38.27
CA GLN A 153 17.15 13.95 -39.06
C GLN A 153 17.13 15.40 -38.53
N LYS A 154 16.59 16.37 -39.29
CA LYS A 154 16.58 17.81 -38.94
C LYS A 154 15.75 18.12 -37.68
N PRO A 155 14.48 17.69 -37.54
CA PRO A 155 13.72 17.90 -36.30
C PRO A 155 14.38 17.22 -35.09
N GLY A 156 15.02 16.06 -35.28
CA GLY A 156 15.75 15.37 -34.20
C GLY A 156 16.86 16.23 -33.58
N ARG A 157 17.64 16.94 -34.40
CA ARG A 157 18.68 17.85 -33.89
C ARG A 157 18.11 19.03 -33.10
N GLU A 158 16.99 19.59 -33.55
CA GLU A 158 16.34 20.71 -32.87
C GLU A 158 15.73 20.28 -31.52
N ILE A 159 15.06 19.13 -31.48
CA ILE A 159 14.53 18.54 -30.25
C ILE A 159 15.65 18.33 -29.23
N HIS A 160 16.78 17.74 -29.64
CA HIS A 160 17.91 17.53 -28.74
C HIS A 160 18.48 18.85 -28.20
N LYS A 161 18.61 19.88 -29.06
CA LYS A 161 19.09 21.21 -28.66
C LYS A 161 18.15 21.86 -27.63
N GLN A 162 16.84 21.79 -27.86
CA GLN A 162 15.84 22.32 -26.94
C GLN A 162 15.83 21.58 -25.61
N CYS A 163 15.89 20.24 -25.62
CA CYS A 163 15.98 19.44 -24.39
C CYS A 163 17.24 19.78 -23.59
N ARG A 164 18.39 19.95 -24.25
CA ARG A 164 19.63 20.36 -23.57
C ARG A 164 19.51 21.75 -22.95
N ALA A 165 19.04 22.73 -23.72
CA ALA A 165 18.86 24.09 -23.24
C ALA A 165 17.86 24.16 -22.06
N PHE A 166 16.79 23.37 -22.11
CA PHE A 166 15.83 23.25 -21.02
C PHE A 166 16.49 22.68 -19.74
N ILE A 167 17.26 21.60 -19.85
CA ILE A 167 17.96 21.01 -18.69
C ILE A 167 18.97 22.00 -18.08
N GLU A 168 19.70 22.74 -18.92
CA GLU A 168 20.62 23.79 -18.47
C GLU A 168 19.87 24.93 -17.76
N SER A 169 18.72 25.34 -18.29
CA SER A 169 17.84 26.33 -17.65
C SER A 169 17.33 25.83 -16.30
N MET A 170 16.87 24.57 -16.21
CA MET A 170 16.39 23.97 -14.96
C MET A 170 17.50 23.84 -13.91
N ALA A 171 18.74 23.60 -14.33
CA ALA A 171 19.89 23.55 -13.42
C ALA A 171 20.22 24.89 -12.76
N ASN A 172 19.80 26.02 -13.37
CA ASN A 172 19.96 27.37 -12.84
C ASN A 172 18.76 27.83 -12.00
N LYS A 173 17.64 27.10 -12.02
CA LYS A 173 16.38 27.42 -11.32
C LYS A 173 16.21 26.63 -10.02
N LYS A 174 17.29 26.30 -9.32
CA LYS A 174 17.24 25.42 -8.14
C LYS A 174 16.55 26.01 -6.92
N ASP A 175 16.41 27.34 -6.88
CA ASP A 175 15.80 28.06 -5.77
C ASP A 175 14.27 28.17 -5.91
N LEU A 176 13.70 27.69 -7.02
CA LEU A 176 12.26 27.70 -7.27
C LEU A 176 11.54 26.59 -6.49
N GLY A 177 10.25 26.83 -6.19
CA GLY A 177 9.39 25.85 -5.55
C GLY A 177 9.14 24.63 -6.44
N ALA A 178 8.74 23.50 -5.83
CA ALA A 178 8.44 22.27 -6.58
C ALA A 178 7.29 22.46 -7.60
N ASP A 179 6.31 23.31 -7.27
CA ASP A 179 5.18 23.62 -8.16
C ASP A 179 5.62 24.46 -9.36
N GLU A 180 6.47 25.48 -9.16
CA GLU A 180 7.03 26.30 -10.25
C GLU A 180 7.95 25.47 -11.18
N LEU A 181 8.71 24.52 -10.61
CA LEU A 181 9.50 23.56 -11.39
C LEU A 181 8.60 22.61 -12.19
N SER A 182 7.48 22.18 -11.60
CA SER A 182 6.46 21.39 -12.27
C SER A 182 5.88 22.17 -13.46
N GLU A 183 5.42 23.41 -13.25
CA GLU A 183 4.92 24.28 -14.32
C GLU A 183 5.93 24.45 -15.45
N CYS A 184 7.21 24.71 -15.14
CA CYS A 184 8.26 24.80 -16.15
C CYS A 184 8.39 23.53 -17.02
N VAL A 185 8.26 22.35 -16.41
CA VAL A 185 8.33 21.06 -17.12
C VAL A 185 7.06 20.84 -17.96
N GLN A 186 5.89 21.14 -17.40
CA GLN A 186 4.61 20.98 -18.09
C GLN A 186 4.49 21.92 -19.29
N ASP A 187 4.89 23.18 -19.13
CA ASP A 187 4.98 24.16 -20.22
C ASP A 187 5.93 23.68 -21.32
N PHE A 188 7.07 23.09 -20.93
CA PHE A 188 8.00 22.52 -21.90
C PHE A 188 7.37 21.36 -22.67
N TYR A 189 6.64 20.45 -22.00
CA TYR A 189 5.94 19.36 -22.67
C TYR A 189 4.87 19.84 -23.63
N GLN A 190 4.06 20.81 -23.22
CA GLN A 190 3.01 21.37 -24.06
C GLN A 190 3.62 22.06 -25.30
N ASN A 191 4.60 22.93 -25.10
CA ASN A 191 5.30 23.61 -26.19
C ASN A 191 6.00 22.65 -27.17
N MET A 192 6.60 21.57 -26.65
CA MET A 192 7.22 20.55 -27.49
C MET A 192 6.16 19.76 -28.27
N SER A 193 5.09 19.34 -27.61
CA SER A 193 3.99 18.59 -28.21
C SER A 193 3.35 19.36 -29.36
N ASP A 194 3.02 20.65 -29.17
CA ASP A 194 2.38 21.49 -30.20
C ASP A 194 3.28 21.68 -31.44
N ARG A 195 4.59 21.84 -31.22
CA ARG A 195 5.57 21.92 -32.31
C ARG A 195 5.69 20.60 -33.06
N LEU A 196 5.73 19.48 -32.34
CA LEU A 196 5.80 18.16 -32.96
C LEU A 196 4.52 17.83 -33.73
N LEU A 197 3.36 18.21 -33.22
CA LEU A 197 2.07 18.02 -33.89
C LEU A 197 2.03 18.79 -35.22
N THR A 198 2.49 20.04 -35.21
CA THR A 198 2.63 20.86 -36.42
C THR A 198 3.61 20.21 -37.42
N HIS A 199 4.75 19.72 -36.94
CA HIS A 199 5.79 19.12 -37.78
C HIS A 199 5.37 17.76 -38.37
N PHE A 200 4.65 16.94 -37.60
CA PHE A 200 4.17 15.61 -38.03
C PHE A 200 2.78 15.63 -38.66
N LYS A 201 2.30 16.81 -39.09
CA LYS A 201 0.99 16.97 -39.78
C LYS A 201 -0.18 16.35 -39.01
N GLY A 202 -0.18 16.46 -37.68
CA GLY A 202 -1.26 15.95 -36.83
C GLY A 202 -1.17 14.47 -36.46
N SER A 203 -0.09 13.75 -36.78
CA SER A 203 0.07 12.34 -36.38
C SER A 203 0.36 12.21 -34.87
N THR A 204 -0.66 11.91 -34.08
CA THR A 204 -0.60 11.76 -32.61
C THR A 204 0.36 10.65 -32.17
N ASP A 205 0.31 9.47 -32.80
CA ASP A 205 1.14 8.32 -32.42
C ASP A 205 2.64 8.59 -32.54
N ARG A 206 3.04 9.38 -33.55
CA ARG A 206 4.44 9.77 -33.74
C ARG A 206 4.87 10.79 -32.70
N VAL A 207 3.99 11.73 -32.36
CA VAL A 207 4.24 12.73 -31.31
C VAL A 207 4.42 12.02 -29.96
N GLU A 208 3.53 11.10 -29.60
CA GLU A 208 3.62 10.35 -28.34
C GLU A 208 4.92 9.57 -28.22
N ARG A 209 5.34 8.85 -29.26
CA ARG A 209 6.63 8.11 -29.26
C ARG A 209 7.84 9.02 -29.05
N VAL A 210 7.81 10.22 -29.61
CA VAL A 210 8.91 11.19 -29.44
C VAL A 210 8.86 11.81 -28.05
N MET A 211 7.67 12.20 -27.58
CA MET A 211 7.46 12.75 -26.24
C MET A 211 7.88 11.77 -25.15
N ASP A 212 7.62 10.48 -25.33
CA ASP A 212 8.10 9.43 -24.44
C ASP A 212 9.64 9.41 -24.30
N GLN A 213 10.35 9.60 -25.41
CA GLN A 213 11.82 9.66 -25.40
C GLN A 213 12.32 10.97 -24.78
N VAL A 214 11.60 12.07 -25.01
CA VAL A 214 11.88 13.37 -24.40
C VAL A 214 11.71 13.31 -22.88
N GLU A 215 10.60 12.76 -22.37
CA GLU A 215 10.37 12.55 -20.94
C GLU A 215 11.48 11.68 -20.35
N LYS A 216 11.79 10.54 -20.97
CA LYS A 216 12.87 9.64 -20.54
C LYS A 216 14.20 10.38 -20.43
N TYR A 217 14.58 11.18 -21.42
CA TYR A 217 15.85 11.90 -21.43
C TYR A 217 15.92 13.00 -20.36
N ILE A 218 14.88 13.82 -20.24
CA ILE A 218 14.84 14.95 -19.31
C ILE A 218 14.72 14.45 -17.87
N MET A 219 13.77 13.56 -17.59
CA MET A 219 13.52 13.07 -16.23
C MET A 219 14.69 12.27 -15.68
N THR A 220 15.40 11.49 -16.50
CA THR A 220 16.62 10.80 -16.05
C THR A 220 17.70 11.77 -15.54
N ARG A 221 17.77 12.98 -16.11
CA ARG A 221 18.75 14.01 -15.74
C ARG A 221 18.27 14.89 -14.60
N LEU A 222 16.97 15.21 -14.57
CA LEU A 222 16.39 16.06 -13.53
C LEU A 222 16.07 15.31 -12.24
N TYR A 223 15.90 13.97 -12.27
CA TYR A 223 15.47 13.16 -11.13
C TYR A 223 16.16 13.52 -9.80
N LYS A 224 17.49 13.68 -9.80
CA LYS A 224 18.27 14.02 -8.59
C LYS A 224 17.92 15.38 -7.98
N ASN A 225 17.35 16.29 -8.77
CA ASN A 225 17.01 17.63 -8.34
C ASN A 225 15.52 17.77 -8.02
N VAL A 226 14.65 16.98 -8.64
CA VAL A 226 13.19 17.16 -8.56
C VAL A 226 12.45 16.07 -7.79
N PHE A 227 13.10 14.93 -7.51
CA PHE A 227 12.51 13.85 -6.72
C PHE A 227 12.78 14.09 -5.23
N CYS A 228 11.72 14.12 -4.40
CA CYS A 228 11.80 14.38 -2.96
C CYS A 228 12.67 15.60 -2.62
N PRO A 229 12.35 16.80 -3.15
CA PRO A 229 13.15 18.00 -2.89
C PRO A 229 13.05 18.41 -1.42
N GLU A 230 14.19 18.77 -0.82
CA GLU A 230 14.30 19.19 0.60
C GLU A 230 13.44 20.41 0.95
N THR A 231 13.00 21.17 -0.06
CA THR A 231 12.13 22.33 0.07
C THR A 231 10.65 21.98 0.32
N THR A 232 10.27 20.70 0.17
CA THR A 232 8.88 20.23 0.30
C THR A 232 8.66 19.37 1.54
N ASP A 233 7.40 19.07 1.85
CA ASP A 233 7.01 18.15 2.92
C ASP A 233 6.91 16.68 2.47
N ASP A 234 7.40 16.35 1.26
CA ASP A 234 7.32 15.02 0.66
C ASP A 234 7.95 13.94 1.57
N GLU A 235 9.15 14.19 2.11
CA GLU A 235 9.82 13.25 3.03
C GLU A 235 9.01 13.04 4.32
N LYS A 236 8.43 14.12 4.88
CA LYS A 236 7.60 14.02 6.09
C LYS A 236 6.36 13.17 5.84
N LYS A 237 5.71 13.36 4.69
CA LYS A 237 4.57 12.56 4.25
C LYS A 237 4.96 11.10 4.02
N ASP A 238 6.12 10.85 3.40
CA ASP A 238 6.65 9.49 3.24
C ASP A 238 6.81 8.76 4.57
N LEU A 239 7.43 9.40 5.57
CA LEU A 239 7.58 8.81 6.91
C LEU A 239 6.22 8.59 7.58
N ALA A 240 5.29 9.55 7.47
CA ALA A 240 3.96 9.44 8.05
C ALA A 240 3.18 8.27 7.45
N THR A 241 3.10 8.17 6.12
CA THR A 241 2.43 7.08 5.41
C THR A 241 3.11 5.74 5.68
N GLN A 242 4.45 5.68 5.70
CA GLN A 242 5.18 4.45 6.02
C GLN A 242 4.89 3.94 7.44
N ASN A 243 4.92 4.84 8.44
CA ASN A 243 4.60 4.50 9.82
C ASN A 243 3.14 4.07 9.97
N ARG A 244 2.25 4.74 9.23
CA ARG A 244 0.82 4.39 9.19
C ARG A 244 0.59 2.99 8.62
N ILE A 245 1.19 2.66 7.48
CA ILE A 245 1.10 1.31 6.89
C ILE A 245 1.66 0.26 7.86
N ARG A 246 2.81 0.55 8.51
CA ARG A 246 3.40 -0.36 9.49
C ARG A 246 2.49 -0.63 10.68
N ALA A 247 1.77 0.38 11.17
CA ALA A 247 0.80 0.22 12.25
C ALA A 247 -0.43 -0.61 11.85
N LEU A 248 -0.75 -0.66 10.56
CA LEU A 248 -1.89 -1.40 9.99
C LEU A 248 -1.50 -2.78 9.45
N HIS A 249 -0.30 -3.30 9.77
CA HIS A 249 0.17 -4.59 9.26
C HIS A 249 -0.73 -5.79 9.68
N TRP A 250 -1.51 -5.62 10.75
CA TRP A 250 -2.47 -6.61 11.25
C TRP A 250 -3.73 -6.74 10.39
N VAL A 251 -4.00 -5.82 9.45
CA VAL A 251 -5.21 -5.89 8.62
C VAL A 251 -5.18 -7.13 7.73
N THR A 252 -6.28 -7.90 7.72
CA THR A 252 -6.42 -9.14 6.95
C THR A 252 -7.27 -8.95 5.70
N ILE A 253 -7.14 -9.89 4.76
CA ILE A 253 -7.95 -9.99 3.53
C ILE A 253 -9.46 -9.96 3.85
N GLN A 254 -9.85 -10.64 4.93
CA GLN A 254 -11.26 -10.78 5.37
C GLN A 254 -11.84 -9.45 5.85
N MET A 255 -11.07 -8.64 6.57
CA MET A 255 -11.51 -7.32 7.07
C MET A 255 -11.76 -6.31 5.95
N LEU A 256 -11.02 -6.43 4.86
CA LEU A 256 -11.16 -5.59 3.66
C LEU A 256 -12.10 -6.20 2.61
N CYS A 257 -12.70 -7.36 2.88
CA CYS A 257 -13.54 -8.10 1.92
C CYS A 257 -12.84 -8.37 0.58
N VAL A 258 -11.53 -8.64 0.61
CA VAL A 258 -10.73 -8.81 -0.60
C VAL A 258 -11.01 -10.18 -1.23
N PRO A 259 -11.39 -10.26 -2.52
CA PRO A 259 -11.70 -11.51 -3.20
C PRO A 259 -10.45 -12.22 -3.72
N VAL A 260 -9.49 -12.47 -2.83
CA VAL A 260 -8.21 -13.12 -3.13
C VAL A 260 -8.00 -14.23 -2.12
N ASP A 261 -7.76 -15.44 -2.61
CA ASP A 261 -7.46 -16.60 -1.76
C ASP A 261 -5.96 -16.95 -1.87
N GLU A 262 -5.18 -16.56 -0.86
CA GLU A 262 -3.73 -16.82 -0.80
C GLU A 262 -3.38 -18.30 -0.55
N GLU A 263 -4.35 -19.15 -0.19
CA GLU A 263 -4.13 -20.59 -0.04
C GLU A 263 -3.84 -21.27 -1.39
N ILE A 264 -4.25 -20.64 -2.50
CA ILE A 264 -3.97 -21.08 -3.85
C ILE A 264 -2.55 -20.62 -4.24
N PRO A 265 -1.60 -21.53 -4.54
CA PRO A 265 -0.21 -21.16 -4.83
C PRO A 265 -0.06 -20.16 -5.99
N GLU A 266 -0.86 -20.30 -7.05
CA GLU A 266 -0.84 -19.38 -8.20
C GLU A 266 -1.28 -17.95 -7.84
N VAL A 267 -2.24 -17.84 -6.91
CA VAL A 267 -2.73 -16.56 -6.41
C VAL A 267 -1.67 -15.92 -5.51
N SER A 268 -1.07 -16.71 -4.61
CA SER A 268 0.05 -16.28 -3.78
C SER A 268 1.23 -15.75 -4.62
N ASP A 269 1.62 -16.47 -5.67
CA ASP A 269 2.64 -16.03 -6.63
C ASP A 269 2.27 -14.71 -7.32
N SER A 270 1.00 -14.53 -7.68
CA SER A 270 0.52 -13.29 -8.30
C SER A 270 0.55 -12.12 -7.31
N VAL A 271 0.19 -12.35 -6.04
CA VAL A 271 0.27 -11.36 -4.95
C VAL A 271 1.73 -10.94 -4.71
N VAL A 272 2.67 -11.90 -4.64
CA VAL A 272 4.11 -11.61 -4.47
C VAL A 272 4.66 -10.80 -5.64
N LYS A 273 4.25 -11.12 -6.89
CA LYS A 273 4.62 -10.32 -8.08
C LYS A 273 4.07 -8.90 -8.00
N ALA A 274 2.81 -8.72 -7.59
CA ALA A 274 2.21 -7.39 -7.41
C ALA A 274 2.96 -6.56 -6.35
N ILE A 275 3.28 -7.17 -5.20
CA ILE A 275 4.11 -6.57 -4.14
C ILE A 275 5.48 -6.16 -4.70
N THR A 276 6.12 -7.03 -5.47
CA THR A 276 7.43 -6.76 -6.06
C THR A 276 7.38 -5.58 -7.01
N ASP A 277 6.38 -5.51 -7.90
CA ASP A 277 6.23 -4.42 -8.86
C ASP A 277 6.01 -3.06 -8.18
N ILE A 278 5.17 -2.99 -7.14
CA ILE A 278 4.92 -1.72 -6.44
C ILE A 278 6.13 -1.24 -5.64
N ILE A 279 6.95 -2.17 -5.12
CA ILE A 279 8.25 -1.84 -4.49
C ILE A 279 9.25 -1.37 -5.55
N GLU A 280 9.28 -2.03 -6.72
CA GLU A 280 10.20 -1.70 -7.81
C GLU A 280 9.95 -0.30 -8.39
N MET A 281 8.74 0.26 -8.24
CA MET A 281 8.40 1.61 -8.66
C MET A 281 9.44 2.65 -8.21
N ASP A 282 9.91 2.57 -6.97
CA ASP A 282 10.85 3.53 -6.41
C ASP A 282 12.24 3.49 -7.10
N SER A 283 12.62 2.33 -7.64
CA SER A 283 13.87 2.15 -8.38
C SER A 283 13.91 2.85 -9.73
N LYS A 284 12.73 3.20 -10.29
CA LYS A 284 12.63 3.84 -11.61
C LYS A 284 12.83 5.34 -11.49
N ARG A 285 13.44 5.98 -12.49
CA ARG A 285 13.62 7.45 -12.52
C ARG A 285 12.61 8.18 -13.39
N VAL A 286 12.10 7.50 -14.42
CA VAL A 286 11.18 8.10 -15.39
C VAL A 286 9.74 7.91 -14.91
N PRO A 287 8.89 8.95 -14.92
CA PRO A 287 7.48 8.84 -14.54
C PRO A 287 6.74 7.73 -15.29
N ARG A 288 6.93 7.61 -16.61
CA ARG A 288 6.39 6.49 -17.41
C ARG A 288 6.78 5.12 -16.86
N ASP A 289 8.04 4.91 -16.50
CA ASP A 289 8.50 3.61 -16.01
C ASP A 289 7.91 3.31 -14.62
N LYS A 290 7.68 4.35 -13.80
CA LYS A 290 6.96 4.21 -12.52
C LYS A 290 5.49 3.83 -12.74
N LEU A 291 4.81 4.48 -13.68
CA LEU A 291 3.44 4.12 -14.08
C LEU A 291 3.38 2.68 -14.61
N ALA A 292 4.37 2.24 -15.39
CA ALA A 292 4.43 0.87 -15.87
C ALA A 292 4.51 -0.15 -14.71
N CYS A 293 5.25 0.15 -13.63
CA CYS A 293 5.26 -0.68 -12.42
C CYS A 293 3.86 -0.76 -11.77
N ILE A 294 3.15 0.37 -11.68
CA ILE A 294 1.78 0.42 -11.13
C ILE A 294 0.82 -0.41 -12.00
N THR A 295 0.93 -0.28 -13.33
CA THR A 295 0.13 -1.04 -14.29
C THR A 295 0.42 -2.54 -14.22
N ARG A 296 1.68 -2.96 -14.10
CA ARG A 296 2.03 -4.40 -13.92
C ARG A 296 1.52 -4.95 -12.59
N CYS A 297 1.70 -4.21 -11.50
CA CYS A 297 1.15 -4.55 -10.19
C CYS A 297 -0.37 -4.78 -10.28
N SER A 298 -1.08 -3.86 -10.93
CA SER A 298 -2.52 -3.95 -11.11
C SER A 298 -2.91 -5.17 -11.95
N LYS A 299 -2.18 -5.46 -13.04
CA LYS A 299 -2.40 -6.67 -13.87
C LYS A 299 -2.19 -7.97 -13.08
N HIS A 300 -1.22 -8.01 -12.17
CA HIS A 300 -1.04 -9.16 -11.27
C HIS A 300 -2.19 -9.30 -10.27
N ILE A 301 -2.74 -8.19 -9.76
CA ILE A 301 -3.95 -8.18 -8.92
C ILE A 301 -5.15 -8.73 -9.71
N PHE A 302 -5.38 -8.26 -10.94
CA PHE A 302 -6.45 -8.79 -11.79
C PHE A 302 -6.30 -10.29 -12.04
N ASN A 303 -5.07 -10.78 -12.22
CA ASN A 303 -4.82 -12.21 -12.36
C ASN A 303 -5.18 -12.98 -11.07
N ALA A 304 -4.76 -12.48 -9.91
CA ALA A 304 -5.05 -13.07 -8.60
C ALA A 304 -6.57 -13.18 -8.36
N ILE A 305 -7.33 -12.11 -8.63
CA ILE A 305 -8.79 -12.09 -8.48
C ILE A 305 -9.45 -13.04 -9.48
N ARG A 306 -9.01 -13.03 -10.74
CA ARG A 306 -9.57 -13.89 -11.79
C ARG A 306 -9.39 -15.37 -11.47
N VAL A 307 -8.24 -15.78 -10.95
CA VAL A 307 -7.99 -17.18 -10.54
C VAL A 307 -8.83 -17.56 -9.32
N THR A 308 -9.05 -16.63 -8.39
CA THR A 308 -9.85 -16.88 -7.18
C THR A 308 -11.35 -17.00 -7.50
N LYS A 309 -11.90 -16.06 -8.28
CA LYS A 309 -13.35 -15.96 -8.56
C LYS A 309 -13.79 -16.70 -9.84
N ASN A 310 -12.86 -17.08 -10.72
CA ASN A 310 -13.14 -17.55 -12.09
C ASN A 310 -13.99 -16.58 -12.95
N GLU A 311 -14.08 -15.31 -12.54
CA GLU A 311 -14.83 -14.25 -13.22
C GLU A 311 -13.93 -13.02 -13.44
N PRO A 312 -14.25 -12.15 -14.42
CA PRO A 312 -13.55 -10.88 -14.58
C PRO A 312 -13.73 -10.02 -13.34
N ALA A 313 -12.63 -9.49 -12.79
CA ALA A 313 -12.70 -8.66 -11.60
C ALA A 313 -13.42 -7.33 -11.89
N SER A 314 -14.30 -6.93 -10.98
CA SER A 314 -14.93 -5.61 -11.00
C SER A 314 -14.03 -4.54 -10.38
N ALA A 315 -14.38 -3.26 -10.55
CA ALA A 315 -13.68 -2.17 -9.86
C ALA A 315 -13.81 -2.26 -8.33
N ASP A 316 -14.96 -2.75 -7.85
CA ASP A 316 -15.24 -2.95 -6.43
C ASP A 316 -14.39 -4.08 -5.83
N ASP A 317 -13.95 -5.04 -6.65
CA ASP A 317 -13.01 -6.09 -6.26
C ASP A 317 -11.55 -5.62 -6.28
N PHE A 318 -11.23 -4.70 -7.20
CA PHE A 318 -9.86 -4.27 -7.44
C PHE A 318 -9.31 -3.34 -6.36
N LEU A 319 -10.08 -2.32 -5.96
CA LEU A 319 -9.58 -1.30 -5.02
C LEU A 319 -9.22 -1.89 -3.64
N PRO A 320 -10.06 -2.75 -3.01
CA PRO A 320 -9.69 -3.42 -1.76
C PRO A 320 -8.44 -4.28 -1.90
N ALA A 321 -8.30 -5.00 -3.02
CA ALA A 321 -7.12 -5.81 -3.30
C ALA A 321 -5.86 -4.93 -3.44
N LEU A 322 -5.95 -3.79 -4.11
CA LEU A 322 -4.84 -2.83 -4.22
C LEU A 322 -4.46 -2.25 -2.86
N ILE A 323 -5.43 -1.87 -2.02
CA ILE A 323 -5.19 -1.41 -0.64
C ILE A 323 -4.43 -2.48 0.14
N TYR A 324 -4.86 -3.73 0.05
CA TYR A 324 -4.20 -4.85 0.71
C TYR A 324 -2.75 -5.06 0.23
N ILE A 325 -2.50 -5.02 -1.08
CA ILE A 325 -1.13 -5.10 -1.63
C ILE A 325 -0.27 -3.94 -1.12
N VAL A 326 -0.78 -2.72 -1.06
CA VAL A 326 -0.02 -1.56 -0.54
C VAL A 326 0.28 -1.72 0.95
N LEU A 327 -0.67 -2.23 1.74
CA LEU A 327 -0.48 -2.51 3.17
C LEU A 327 0.60 -3.59 3.41
N LYS A 328 0.62 -4.65 2.60
CA LYS A 328 1.63 -5.71 2.70
C LYS A 328 3.00 -5.29 2.17
N ALA A 329 3.04 -4.55 1.07
CA ALA A 329 4.28 -4.14 0.41
C ALA A 329 5.02 -3.04 1.18
N ASN A 330 4.29 -2.11 1.81
CA ASN A 330 4.82 -0.87 2.38
C ASN A 330 5.87 -0.19 1.46
N PRO A 331 5.46 0.27 0.26
CA PRO A 331 6.39 0.75 -0.75
C PRO A 331 7.26 1.91 -0.24
N PRO A 332 8.57 1.92 -0.54
CA PRO A 332 9.46 2.98 -0.11
C PRO A 332 9.10 4.32 -0.80
N ARG A 333 9.15 5.41 -0.04
CA ARG A 333 8.94 6.78 -0.52
C ARG A 333 7.65 6.96 -1.34
N LEU A 334 6.55 6.34 -0.87
CA LEU A 334 5.30 6.23 -1.60
C LEU A 334 4.69 7.60 -1.97
N GLN A 335 4.68 8.56 -1.03
CA GLN A 335 4.15 9.90 -1.26
C GLN A 335 5.03 10.69 -2.23
N SER A 336 6.36 10.64 -2.07
CA SER A 336 7.28 11.24 -3.04
C SER A 336 7.09 10.68 -4.45
N ASN A 337 6.86 9.37 -4.59
CA ASN A 337 6.61 8.74 -5.88
C ASN A 337 5.30 9.23 -6.52
N ILE A 338 4.23 9.32 -5.74
CA ILE A 338 2.94 9.84 -6.20
C ILE A 338 3.07 11.30 -6.64
N GLN A 339 3.67 12.15 -5.80
CA GLN A 339 3.87 13.57 -6.11
C GLN A 339 4.78 13.77 -7.33
N TYR A 340 5.83 12.97 -7.46
CA TYR A 340 6.72 13.02 -8.61
C TYR A 340 6.01 12.68 -9.93
N ILE A 341 5.15 11.66 -9.93
CA ILE A 341 4.33 11.32 -11.10
C ILE A 341 3.34 12.45 -11.40
N THR A 342 2.63 12.97 -10.39
CA THR A 342 1.66 14.07 -10.54
C THR A 342 2.30 15.33 -11.12
N ARG A 343 3.50 15.69 -10.65
CA ARG A 343 4.21 16.91 -11.07
C ARG A 343 4.88 16.79 -12.43
N PHE A 344 5.49 15.64 -12.76
CA PHE A 344 6.44 15.56 -13.88
C PHE A 344 6.09 14.55 -14.99
N CYS A 345 5.02 13.78 -14.84
CA CYS A 345 4.52 12.93 -15.93
C CYS A 345 3.86 13.80 -17.02
N ASN A 346 3.93 13.34 -18.27
CA ASN A 346 3.13 13.91 -19.34
C ASN A 346 1.62 13.79 -19.01
N PRO A 347 0.85 14.89 -18.96
CA PRO A 347 -0.56 14.89 -18.58
C PRO A 347 -1.44 14.06 -19.51
N SER A 348 -1.10 13.95 -20.80
CA SER A 348 -1.89 13.15 -21.74
C SER A 348 -2.01 11.69 -21.32
N ARG A 349 -0.96 11.16 -20.67
CA ARG A 349 -0.91 9.78 -20.15
C ARG A 349 -1.69 9.59 -18.86
N LEU A 350 -1.78 10.62 -18.02
CA LEU A 350 -2.57 10.57 -16.79
C LEU A 350 -4.07 10.76 -17.06
N MET A 351 -4.41 11.59 -18.05
CA MET A 351 -5.80 11.91 -18.41
C MET A 351 -6.43 10.88 -19.36
N SER A 352 -5.64 10.03 -19.99
CA SER A 352 -6.13 9.01 -20.92
C SER A 352 -5.31 7.71 -20.82
N GLY A 353 -6.01 6.57 -20.79
CA GLY A 353 -5.39 5.24 -20.80
C GLY A 353 -5.50 4.46 -19.49
N GLU A 354 -4.97 3.23 -19.51
CA GLU A 354 -4.96 2.32 -18.35
C GLU A 354 -4.06 2.83 -17.21
N ASP A 355 -2.94 3.47 -17.55
CA ASP A 355 -1.96 4.00 -16.59
C ASP A 355 -2.61 5.03 -15.64
N GLY A 356 -3.41 5.96 -16.19
CA GLY A 356 -4.12 6.98 -15.41
C GLY A 356 -5.19 6.40 -14.48
N TYR A 357 -5.90 5.35 -14.93
CA TYR A 357 -6.87 4.64 -14.10
C TYR A 357 -6.19 3.96 -12.90
N TYR A 358 -5.11 3.22 -13.12
CA TYR A 358 -4.39 2.54 -12.03
C TYR A 358 -3.70 3.53 -11.08
N PHE A 359 -3.13 4.61 -11.62
CA PHE A 359 -2.55 5.68 -10.80
C PHE A 359 -3.60 6.34 -9.90
N THR A 360 -4.79 6.64 -10.44
CA THR A 360 -5.89 7.22 -9.66
C THR A 360 -6.33 6.27 -8.54
N ASN A 361 -6.45 4.97 -8.83
CA ASN A 361 -6.77 3.97 -7.81
C ASN A 361 -5.69 3.85 -6.74
N LEU A 362 -4.41 3.97 -7.08
CA LEU A 362 -3.32 4.01 -6.10
C LEU A 362 -3.44 5.23 -5.19
N CYS A 363 -3.70 6.42 -5.75
CA CYS A 363 -3.93 7.64 -4.97
C CYS A 363 -5.14 7.47 -4.02
N CYS A 364 -6.23 6.86 -4.49
CA CYS A 364 -7.40 6.54 -3.67
C CYS A 364 -7.04 5.55 -2.55
N ALA A 365 -6.26 4.51 -2.85
CA ALA A 365 -5.83 3.51 -1.87
C ALA A 365 -4.96 4.14 -0.77
N VAL A 366 -4.02 5.02 -1.12
CA VAL A 366 -3.18 5.72 -0.14
C VAL A 366 -4.01 6.67 0.73
N ALA A 367 -4.90 7.46 0.12
CA ALA A 367 -5.80 8.35 0.87
C ALA A 367 -6.74 7.58 1.81
N PHE A 368 -7.18 6.39 1.41
CA PHE A 368 -7.96 5.48 2.25
C PHE A 368 -7.14 4.99 3.45
N ILE A 369 -5.91 4.51 3.23
CA ILE A 369 -5.01 4.03 4.30
C ILE A 369 -4.71 5.13 5.33
N GLU A 370 -4.52 6.37 4.88
CA GLU A 370 -4.29 7.51 5.76
C GLU A 370 -5.47 7.82 6.67
N LYS A 371 -6.69 7.70 6.14
CA LYS A 371 -7.94 7.98 6.86
C LYS A 371 -8.63 6.74 7.42
N LEU A 372 -7.98 5.59 7.37
CA LEU A 372 -8.58 4.32 7.75
C LEU A 372 -9.04 4.33 9.21
N ASP A 373 -10.29 4.00 9.44
CA ASP A 373 -10.88 3.94 10.77
C ASP A 373 -11.52 2.57 11.05
N ALA A 374 -12.01 2.38 12.27
CA ALA A 374 -12.67 1.15 12.68
C ALA A 374 -13.89 0.82 11.80
N GLN A 375 -14.66 1.84 11.43
CA GLN A 375 -15.87 1.70 10.61
C GLN A 375 -15.53 1.19 9.20
N SER A 376 -14.43 1.65 8.62
CA SER A 376 -13.94 1.22 7.30
C SER A 376 -13.58 -0.27 7.25
N LEU A 377 -13.26 -0.89 8.39
CA LEU A 377 -12.94 -2.32 8.51
C LEU A 377 -14.10 -3.15 9.07
N ASN A 378 -15.28 -2.55 9.28
CA ASN A 378 -16.42 -3.17 9.96
C ASN A 378 -16.09 -3.67 11.38
N LEU A 379 -15.22 -2.95 12.10
CA LEU A 379 -14.82 -3.27 13.48
C LEU A 379 -15.40 -2.27 14.47
N SER A 380 -15.52 -2.70 15.73
CA SER A 380 -15.79 -1.76 16.82
C SER A 380 -14.57 -0.86 17.07
N PRO A 381 -14.74 0.39 17.54
CA PRO A 381 -13.63 1.26 17.90
C PRO A 381 -12.70 0.62 18.94
N GLU A 382 -13.26 -0.15 19.86
CA GLU A 382 -12.52 -0.85 20.91
C GLU A 382 -11.60 -1.94 20.33
N ASP A 383 -12.10 -2.76 19.40
CA ASP A 383 -11.30 -3.79 18.75
C ASP A 383 -10.19 -3.15 17.90
N PHE A 384 -10.50 -2.07 17.19
CA PHE A 384 -9.53 -1.33 16.40
C PHE A 384 -8.37 -0.79 17.28
N GLU A 385 -8.68 -0.19 18.43
CA GLU A 385 -7.67 0.27 19.39
C GLU A 385 -6.85 -0.89 19.98
N ARG A 386 -7.48 -2.04 20.23
CA ARG A 386 -6.77 -3.25 20.69
C ARG A 386 -5.79 -3.79 19.65
N TYR A 387 -6.17 -3.79 18.37
CA TYR A 387 -5.25 -4.16 17.28
C TYR A 387 -4.11 -3.13 17.13
N MET A 388 -4.43 -1.84 17.16
CA MET A 388 -3.44 -0.76 17.03
C MET A 388 -2.45 -0.71 18.21
N SER A 389 -2.89 -1.06 19.41
CA SER A 389 -2.02 -1.14 20.60
C SER A 389 -1.22 -2.45 20.70
N GLY A 390 -1.44 -3.39 19.77
CA GLY A 390 -0.80 -4.71 19.76
C GLY A 390 -1.27 -5.64 20.88
N GLN A 391 -2.47 -5.40 21.42
CA GLN A 391 -3.08 -6.26 22.44
C GLN A 391 -3.84 -7.43 21.82
N MET A 392 -4.31 -7.29 20.58
CA MET A 392 -4.95 -8.34 19.78
C MET A 392 -4.18 -8.56 18.48
N SER A 393 -3.97 -9.82 18.10
CA SER A 393 -3.52 -10.20 16.76
C SER A 393 -4.64 -10.97 16.04
N PRO A 394 -4.77 -10.88 14.70
CA PRO A 394 -5.88 -11.51 13.98
C PRO A 394 -5.83 -13.05 13.97
N CYS A 395 -4.84 -13.67 14.62
CA CYS A 395 -4.66 -15.11 14.61
C CYS A 395 -5.50 -15.78 15.71
N ARG A 396 -6.78 -16.00 15.40
CA ARG A 396 -7.73 -16.95 16.00
C ARG A 396 -8.21 -16.67 17.45
N PRO A 397 -9.50 -16.89 17.78
CA PRO A 397 -10.09 -16.40 19.02
C PRO A 397 -9.87 -17.38 20.17
N GLU A 398 -9.44 -16.88 21.33
CA GLU A 398 -9.58 -17.59 22.61
C GLU A 398 -9.93 -16.58 23.73
N PRO A 399 -10.64 -17.04 24.78
CA PRO A 399 -11.40 -16.21 25.70
C PRO A 399 -10.60 -15.70 26.90
N GLU A 400 -10.97 -14.48 27.30
CA GLU A 400 -10.87 -13.83 28.62
C GLU A 400 -9.58 -13.85 29.46
N ALA A 401 -9.17 -12.61 29.76
CA ALA A 401 -8.61 -12.08 31.01
C ALA A 401 -7.10 -12.21 31.28
N TRP A 402 -6.45 -11.05 31.49
CA TRP A 402 -5.80 -10.56 32.74
C TRP A 402 -4.68 -9.53 32.43
N PRO A 403 -4.43 -8.54 33.32
CA PRO A 403 -3.89 -7.23 32.92
C PRO A 403 -2.36 -7.07 33.04
N SER A 404 -1.83 -6.27 32.11
CA SER A 404 -0.71 -5.32 32.17
C SER A 404 0.60 -5.66 32.91
N ALA A 405 1.71 -5.66 32.15
CA ALA A 405 3.05 -5.34 32.67
C ALA A 405 3.92 -4.57 31.65
N GLY A 406 4.38 -3.37 32.04
CA GLY A 406 5.68 -2.75 31.70
C GLY A 406 5.93 -2.16 30.30
N PRO A 407 6.27 -0.85 30.17
CA PRO A 407 6.69 -0.23 28.91
C PRO A 407 8.20 -0.40 28.68
N GLY A 408 8.61 -0.98 27.53
CA GLY A 408 10.03 -0.98 27.15
C GLY A 408 10.47 -2.04 26.14
N ILE A 409 9.62 -2.99 25.75
CA ILE A 409 9.99 -4.07 24.83
C ILE A 409 9.20 -3.91 23.52
N SER A 410 9.89 -3.98 22.37
CA SER A 410 9.26 -3.85 21.06
C SER A 410 8.10 -4.85 20.91
N PRO A 411 6.96 -4.46 20.30
CA PRO A 411 5.77 -5.32 20.17
C PRO A 411 6.09 -6.71 19.60
N ALA A 412 6.96 -6.80 18.60
CA ALA A 412 7.41 -8.06 17.99
C ALA A 412 8.15 -8.99 18.97
N LEU A 413 8.96 -8.44 19.88
CA LEU A 413 9.66 -9.23 20.91
C LEU A 413 8.70 -9.72 22.00
N ARG A 414 7.65 -8.95 22.31
CA ARG A 414 6.59 -9.37 23.24
C ARG A 414 5.74 -10.50 22.64
N GLU A 415 5.41 -10.40 21.35
CA GLU A 415 4.71 -11.45 20.61
C GLU A 415 5.52 -12.75 20.61
N ALA A 416 6.80 -12.68 20.19
CA ALA A 416 7.68 -13.84 20.15
C ALA A 416 7.80 -14.52 21.53
N ARG A 417 7.87 -13.73 22.61
CA ARG A 417 7.91 -14.27 23.97
C ARG A 417 6.60 -14.95 24.38
N ARG A 418 5.45 -14.35 24.08
CA ARG A 418 4.15 -14.98 24.30
C ARG A 418 3.98 -16.29 23.53
N SER A 419 4.41 -16.32 22.26
CA SER A 419 4.38 -17.54 21.45
C SER A 419 5.29 -18.63 22.03
N LEU A 420 6.48 -18.27 22.52
CA LEU A 420 7.38 -19.21 23.20
C LEU A 420 6.78 -19.77 24.50
N ASP A 421 6.16 -18.92 25.32
CA ASP A 421 5.49 -19.34 26.56
C ASP A 421 4.31 -20.29 26.24
N LEU A 422 3.54 -19.99 25.19
CA LEU A 422 2.44 -20.85 24.73
C LEU A 422 2.96 -22.21 24.24
N LEU A 423 4.05 -22.23 23.45
CA LEU A 423 4.67 -23.46 22.96
C LEU A 423 5.17 -24.33 24.12
N ALA A 424 5.84 -23.75 25.10
CA ALA A 424 6.28 -24.47 26.30
C ALA A 424 5.09 -25.05 27.09
N SER A 425 3.99 -24.30 27.18
CA SER A 425 2.77 -24.77 27.85
C SER A 425 2.11 -25.94 27.10
N LEU A 426 2.12 -25.91 25.77
CA LEU A 426 1.58 -26.96 24.91
C LEU A 426 2.44 -28.22 24.98
N GLU A 427 3.76 -28.07 24.96
CA GLU A 427 4.71 -29.18 25.12
C GLU A 427 4.49 -29.89 26.46
N ALA A 428 4.42 -29.15 27.57
CA ALA A 428 4.13 -29.71 28.89
C ALA A 428 2.73 -30.36 28.98
N ARG A 429 1.74 -29.86 28.23
CA ARG A 429 0.41 -30.48 28.15
C ARG A 429 0.44 -31.77 27.34
N GLN A 430 1.19 -31.79 26.24
CA GLN A 430 1.36 -32.96 25.39
C GLN A 430 2.11 -34.08 26.12
N GLU A 431 3.16 -33.74 26.86
CA GLU A 431 3.92 -34.69 27.68
C GLU A 431 3.02 -35.34 28.75
N ARG A 432 2.20 -34.55 29.46
CA ARG A 432 1.22 -35.09 30.42
C ARG A 432 0.18 -36.01 29.79
N VAL A 433 -0.30 -35.67 28.59
CA VAL A 433 -1.25 -36.52 27.86
C VAL A 433 -0.60 -37.84 27.45
N LEU A 434 0.65 -37.81 26.95
CA LEU A 434 1.38 -39.01 26.58
C LEU A 434 1.69 -39.89 27.79
N GLU A 435 2.08 -39.30 28.92
CA GLU A 435 2.32 -40.05 30.16
C GLU A 435 1.02 -40.68 30.70
N GLY A 436 -0.09 -39.93 30.64
CA GLY A 436 -1.43 -40.44 30.95
C GLY A 436 -1.87 -41.59 30.03
N ALA A 437 -1.51 -41.54 28.74
CA ALA A 437 -1.81 -42.61 27.80
C ALA A 437 -0.98 -43.88 28.10
N ARG A 438 0.30 -43.73 28.46
CA ARG A 438 1.16 -44.86 28.84
C ARG A 438 0.74 -45.53 30.14
N THR A 439 0.34 -44.75 31.13
CA THR A 439 -0.19 -45.28 32.40
C THR A 439 -1.50 -46.04 32.15
N LEU A 440 -2.43 -45.49 31.37
CA LEU A 440 -3.65 -46.19 31.00
C LEU A 440 -3.39 -47.48 30.20
N GLU A 441 -2.39 -47.48 29.31
CA GLU A 441 -1.97 -48.68 28.58
C GLU A 441 -1.47 -49.77 29.52
N SER A 442 -0.63 -49.41 30.51
CA SER A 442 -0.16 -50.35 31.54
C SER A 442 -1.32 -50.88 32.39
N ASP A 443 -2.21 -50.00 32.85
CA ASP A 443 -3.36 -50.37 33.68
C ASP A 443 -4.31 -51.31 32.94
N LEU A 444 -4.49 -51.14 31.63
CA LEU A 444 -5.31 -52.03 30.80
C LEU A 444 -4.71 -53.43 30.68
N ILE A 445 -3.40 -53.53 30.49
CA ILE A 445 -2.68 -54.80 30.43
C ILE A 445 -2.76 -55.52 31.78
N ASP A 446 -2.47 -54.81 32.87
CA ASP A 446 -2.52 -55.36 34.23
C ASP A 446 -3.93 -55.82 34.60
N TRP A 447 -4.95 -55.06 34.20
CA TRP A 447 -6.34 -55.43 34.40
C TRP A 447 -6.71 -56.70 33.63
N GLN A 448 -6.32 -56.79 32.35
CA GLN A 448 -6.56 -57.99 31.54
C GLN A 448 -5.91 -59.23 32.18
N GLU A 449 -4.64 -59.14 32.55
CA GLU A 449 -3.92 -60.24 33.18
C GLU A 449 -4.53 -60.66 34.53
N SER A 450 -5.00 -59.68 35.31
CA SER A 450 -5.69 -59.93 36.59
C SER A 450 -6.99 -60.69 36.37
N VAL A 451 -7.83 -60.23 35.44
CA VAL A 451 -9.11 -60.89 35.10
C VAL A 451 -8.86 -62.31 34.60
N GLU A 452 -7.90 -62.51 33.70
CA GLU A 452 -7.58 -63.85 33.19
C GLU A 452 -7.10 -64.81 34.30
N ARG A 453 -6.33 -64.29 35.27
CA ARG A 453 -5.83 -65.06 36.41
C ARG A 453 -6.97 -65.45 37.35
N GLU A 454 -7.85 -64.51 37.66
CA GLU A 454 -9.00 -64.72 38.54
C GLU A 454 -10.00 -65.70 37.93
N VAL A 455 -10.28 -65.58 36.62
CA VAL A 455 -11.10 -66.55 35.88
C VAL A 455 -10.48 -67.95 35.91
N ARG A 456 -9.16 -68.07 35.72
CA ARG A 456 -8.45 -69.36 35.83
C ARG A 456 -8.55 -69.96 37.24
N GLU A 457 -8.41 -69.14 38.28
CA GLU A 457 -8.54 -69.59 39.67
C GLU A 457 -9.97 -70.11 39.96
N ILE A 458 -10.99 -69.40 39.49
CA ILE A 458 -12.39 -69.80 39.64
C ILE A 458 -12.68 -71.11 38.90
N LEU A 459 -12.21 -71.24 37.65
CA LEU A 459 -12.35 -72.48 36.87
C LEU A 459 -11.62 -73.67 37.52
N GLY A 460 -10.50 -73.42 38.21
CA GLY A 460 -9.79 -74.45 38.97
C GLY A 460 -10.50 -74.85 40.28
N ARG A 461 -11.13 -73.89 40.97
CA ARG A 461 -11.92 -74.15 42.19
C ARG A 461 -13.29 -74.77 41.92
N PHE A 462 -13.91 -74.41 40.80
CA PHE A 462 -15.21 -74.90 40.35
C PHE A 462 -15.08 -75.45 38.93
N PRO A 463 -14.62 -76.70 38.78
CA PRO A 463 -14.56 -77.34 37.48
C PRO A 463 -15.94 -77.34 36.86
N LEU A 464 -16.06 -76.85 35.62
CA LEU A 464 -17.27 -76.94 34.83
C LEU A 464 -17.46 -78.41 34.39
N GLU A 465 -17.83 -79.28 35.33
CA GLU A 465 -18.37 -80.59 35.00
C GLU A 465 -19.78 -80.40 34.43
N VAL A 466 -19.84 -80.24 33.10
CA VAL A 466 -21.10 -80.48 32.39
C VAL A 466 -21.35 -81.98 32.48
N ARG A 467 -22.08 -82.41 33.52
CA ARG A 467 -22.64 -83.75 33.55
C ARG A 467 -23.53 -83.89 32.31
N PRO A 468 -23.28 -84.86 31.41
CA PRO A 468 -24.27 -85.17 30.38
C PRO A 468 -25.59 -85.49 31.10
N PRO A 469 -26.75 -85.10 30.55
CA PRO A 469 -28.02 -85.46 31.16
C PRO A 469 -28.02 -86.97 31.37
N ALA A 470 -28.43 -87.41 32.57
CA ALA A 470 -28.50 -88.82 32.91
C ALA A 470 -29.17 -89.57 31.76
N SER A 471 -28.44 -90.52 31.17
CA SER A 471 -28.97 -91.42 30.15
C SER A 471 -30.30 -91.94 30.66
N ALA A 472 -31.38 -91.67 29.90
CA ALA A 472 -32.67 -92.25 30.17
C ALA A 472 -32.49 -93.77 30.35
N ILE A 473 -33.11 -94.30 31.40
CA ILE A 473 -33.04 -95.69 31.89
C ILE A 473 -33.49 -96.73 30.84
N ASP A 474 -33.79 -96.32 29.61
CA ASP A 474 -34.29 -97.16 28.52
C ASP A 474 -33.27 -97.47 27.40
N SER A 475 -32.00 -97.11 27.56
CA SER A 475 -31.01 -97.25 26.47
C SER A 475 -30.53 -98.70 26.23
N ASP A 476 -30.89 -99.65 27.11
CA ASP A 476 -30.53 -101.08 26.99
C ASP A 476 -31.72 -101.99 26.62
N ASN A 477 -32.83 -101.45 26.10
CA ASN A 477 -33.94 -102.27 25.60
C ASN A 477 -33.95 -102.34 24.06
N VAL A 478 -32.98 -103.06 23.51
CA VAL A 478 -33.00 -103.50 22.10
C VAL A 478 -34.00 -104.66 22.00
N GLU A 479 -35.27 -104.34 21.78
CA GLU A 479 -36.32 -105.12 21.10
C GLU A 479 -37.73 -104.71 21.61
N ASN A 480 -38.34 -103.69 21.00
CA ASN A 480 -39.80 -103.72 20.78
C ASN A 480 -40.27 -102.67 19.75
N ASP A 481 -40.46 -103.13 18.51
CA ASP A 481 -41.03 -102.40 17.37
C ASP A 481 -42.54 -102.12 17.50
N ARG A 482 -43.01 -101.41 18.54
CA ARG A 482 -44.45 -101.04 18.65
C ARG A 482 -44.76 -99.73 19.38
N LEU A 483 -44.28 -98.58 18.91
CA LEU A 483 -44.84 -97.29 19.33
C LEU A 483 -45.14 -96.35 18.14
N PRO A 484 -46.35 -95.73 18.08
CA PRO A 484 -46.80 -94.90 16.96
C PRO A 484 -46.14 -93.50 16.97
N PRO A 485 -46.03 -92.83 15.80
CA PRO A 485 -45.24 -91.61 15.62
C PRO A 485 -45.77 -90.42 16.45
N PRO A 486 -44.89 -89.52 16.94
CA PRO A 486 -45.28 -88.47 17.88
C PRO A 486 -46.08 -87.33 17.23
N LEU A 487 -47.10 -86.89 17.98
CA LEU A 487 -48.02 -85.79 17.66
C LEU A 487 -47.27 -84.44 17.55
N GLN A 488 -47.43 -83.74 16.42
CA GLN A 488 -46.91 -82.39 16.23
C GLN A 488 -47.65 -81.39 17.14
N PRO A 489 -46.94 -80.47 17.83
CA PRO A 489 -47.56 -79.46 18.68
C PRO A 489 -48.29 -78.38 17.84
N GLN A 490 -49.58 -78.17 18.12
CA GLN A 490 -50.35 -77.05 17.59
C GLN A 490 -50.07 -75.77 18.38
N VAL A 491 -49.93 -74.65 17.66
CA VAL A 491 -49.76 -73.31 18.24
C VAL A 491 -51.12 -72.83 18.74
N PHE A 492 -51.26 -72.64 20.05
CA PHE A 492 -52.48 -72.11 20.67
C PHE A 492 -52.46 -70.58 20.58
N ALA A 493 -53.39 -70.01 19.81
CA ALA A 493 -53.68 -68.58 19.83
C ALA A 493 -54.86 -68.35 20.79
N GLY A 494 -54.61 -67.62 21.87
CA GLY A 494 -55.59 -67.20 22.85
C GLY A 494 -55.05 -66.02 23.64
#